data_AF-A0A9N9T4K7-F1
#
_entry.id   AF-A0A9N9T4K7-F1
#
_cell.length_a   1.000
_cell.length_b   1.000
_cell.length_c   1.000
_cell.angle_alpha   90.00
_cell.angle_beta   90.00
_cell.angle_gamma   90.00
#
_symmetry.space_group_name_H-M   'P 1'
#
loop_
_entity.id
_entity.type
_entity.pdbx_description
1 polymer ?
#
loop_
_entity_poly.entity_id
_entity_poly.type
_entity_poly.pdbx_seq_one_letter_code
_entity_poly.pdbx_strand_id
1 'polypeptide(L)'
;MTGLDQIRVLKTENKELHDEEKRLHKTLANLNRTIKEQAKDLEQLMNERDVLGSQLVRRNDEIALLNEKIVILQATLTRGETHYELRLDDIRLLKLEIKRLRQEKGHISKTMASMVELRQEVFHLERDLTRSRLKCKALEQEVQNPLNIHRWRKLAGSDPEVLDLLQKIQILQKRLLQQGSLAVERERQLKQAERLYLNLRKVVARQPGPGIQEELCKTQRALKSRGNKLKCMVSELNMADLKANEYKSDLQRVTEELADLKRKYLAEKKANRNLRMAYESSRELNRDMKMSKVKLEVCVDSLESALAALQGGADRLELCSSLADGGLTPTPGLLIQVQNLNSRKVPVYCLLRCRPGNFIYTPDEIEIMKEDAKILRRNGADGFVFGILMENGDVNMKLCREIIKYCHPLPLTFHRAFDFCRRPTIEVEVIIDLGFQRILTSGKQRTAQMGVKLIKKLMEQVGSRIIIMPGGGINKDNVNFILENTGATEIHGSFSSPKEPETQRPEEDSEAVIGNRDAPIMVTNENAVTEIVNMLKDF
;
A
#
# COMPACT_ATOMS: atom_id res chain seq x y z
N MET A 1 -94.77 0.68 -36.04
CA MET A 1 -94.80 0.71 -34.55
C MET A 1 -95.65 1.90 -34.14
N THR A 2 -96.74 1.66 -33.41
CA THR A 2 -97.62 2.71 -32.90
C THR A 2 -96.90 3.47 -31.78
N GLY A 3 -97.17 4.77 -31.61
CA GLY A 3 -96.52 5.61 -30.58
C GLY A 3 -96.68 5.08 -29.14
N LEU A 4 -97.66 4.20 -28.90
CA LEU A 4 -97.87 3.51 -27.62
C LEU A 4 -96.81 2.45 -27.31
N ASP A 5 -96.25 1.77 -28.32
CA ASP A 5 -95.19 0.77 -28.13
C ASP A 5 -93.85 1.43 -27.80
N GLN A 6 -93.54 2.58 -28.43
CA GLN A 6 -92.34 3.37 -28.10
C GLN A 6 -92.39 3.93 -26.67
N ILE A 7 -93.56 4.37 -26.20
CA ILE A 7 -93.73 4.86 -24.82
C ILE A 7 -93.55 3.72 -23.80
N ARG A 8 -93.96 2.48 -24.12
CA ARG A 8 -93.71 1.32 -23.25
C ARG A 8 -92.24 0.98 -23.14
N VAL A 9 -91.50 0.96 -24.26
CA VAL A 9 -90.06 0.70 -24.29
C VAL A 9 -89.28 1.77 -23.50
N LEU A 10 -89.62 3.05 -23.70
CA LEU A 10 -88.98 4.15 -22.95
C LEU A 10 -89.28 4.12 -21.45
N LYS A 11 -90.46 3.61 -21.05
CA LYS A 11 -90.79 3.41 -19.62
C LYS A 11 -90.02 2.26 -19.00
N THR A 12 -89.76 1.19 -19.75
CA THR A 12 -88.93 0.07 -19.26
C THR A 12 -87.46 0.48 -19.17
N GLU A 13 -86.91 1.18 -20.17
CA GLU A 13 -85.54 1.73 -20.12
C GLU A 13 -85.36 2.72 -18.96
N ASN A 14 -86.31 3.63 -18.72
CA ASN A 14 -86.23 4.54 -17.57
C ASN A 14 -86.21 3.79 -16.23
N LYS A 15 -86.92 2.67 -16.14
CA LYS A 15 -86.96 1.86 -14.92
C LYS A 15 -85.64 1.13 -14.71
N GLU A 16 -85.04 0.59 -15.77
CA GLU A 16 -83.72 -0.04 -15.73
C GLU A 16 -82.62 0.96 -15.37
N LEU A 17 -82.62 2.15 -15.99
CA LEU A 17 -81.69 3.23 -15.66
C LEU A 17 -81.83 3.69 -14.20
N HIS A 18 -83.05 3.77 -13.68
CA HIS A 18 -83.27 4.15 -12.28
C HIS A 18 -82.82 3.06 -11.28
N ASP A 19 -82.96 1.79 -11.64
CA ASP A 19 -82.46 0.68 -10.83
C ASP A 19 -80.91 0.60 -10.89
N GLU A 20 -80.31 0.94 -12.03
CA GLU A 20 -78.85 1.08 -12.18
C GLU A 20 -78.31 2.28 -11.39
N GLU A 21 -78.99 3.43 -11.43
CA GLU A 21 -78.68 4.60 -10.62
C GLU A 21 -78.67 4.27 -9.11
N LYS A 22 -79.65 3.49 -8.63
CA LYS A 22 -79.68 3.02 -7.24
C LYS A 22 -78.53 2.09 -6.90
N ARG A 23 -78.14 1.20 -7.82
CA ARG A 23 -76.98 0.31 -7.64
C ARG A 23 -75.69 1.12 -7.54
N LEU A 24 -75.51 2.11 -8.41
CA LEU A 24 -74.36 3.02 -8.42
C LEU A 24 -74.29 3.89 -7.15
N HIS A 25 -75.41 4.39 -6.66
CA HIS A 25 -75.43 5.11 -5.38
C HIS A 25 -75.02 4.23 -4.21
N LYS A 26 -75.44 2.96 -4.21
CA LYS A 26 -75.08 2.00 -3.15
C LYS A 26 -73.57 1.64 -3.20
N THR A 27 -73.00 1.48 -4.39
CA THR A 27 -71.55 1.25 -4.53
C THR A 27 -70.74 2.49 -4.14
N LEU A 28 -71.16 3.69 -4.53
CA LEU A 28 -70.53 4.94 -4.09
C LEU A 28 -70.57 5.11 -2.57
N ALA A 29 -71.69 4.78 -1.92
CA ALA A 29 -71.80 4.83 -0.45
C ALA A 29 -70.82 3.84 0.23
N ASN A 30 -70.65 2.64 -0.33
CA ASN A 30 -69.69 1.66 0.18
C ASN A 30 -68.24 2.13 -0.02
N LEU A 31 -67.90 2.61 -1.22
CA LEU A 31 -66.56 3.14 -1.51
C LEU A 31 -66.20 4.32 -0.60
N ASN A 32 -67.14 5.22 -0.35
CA ASN A 32 -66.94 6.34 0.59
C ASN A 32 -66.69 5.88 2.04
N ARG A 33 -67.27 4.75 2.47
CA ARG A 33 -66.96 4.15 3.78
C ARG A 33 -65.54 3.59 3.80
N THR A 34 -65.15 2.85 2.76
CA THR A 34 -63.81 2.28 2.64
C THR A 34 -62.74 3.37 2.59
N ILE A 35 -62.98 4.47 1.88
CA ILE A 35 -62.07 5.63 1.86
C ILE A 35 -61.91 6.23 3.26
N LYS A 36 -62.98 6.33 4.05
CA LYS A 36 -62.90 6.82 5.44
C LYS A 36 -62.11 5.88 6.34
N GLU A 37 -62.29 4.57 6.21
CA GLU A 37 -61.53 3.57 6.96
C GLU A 37 -60.04 3.64 6.61
N GLN A 38 -59.71 3.65 5.31
CA GLN A 38 -58.33 3.79 4.85
C GLN A 38 -57.67 5.10 5.26
N ALA A 39 -58.42 6.21 5.30
CA ALA A 39 -57.90 7.49 5.79
C ALA A 39 -57.52 7.42 7.27
N LYS A 40 -58.31 6.72 8.10
CA LYS A 40 -58.01 6.51 9.52
C LYS A 40 -56.79 5.61 9.72
N ASP A 41 -56.67 4.56 8.93
CA ASP A 41 -55.50 3.67 8.97
C ASP A 41 -54.22 4.40 8.56
N LEU A 42 -54.31 5.27 7.55
CA LEU A 42 -53.19 6.13 7.15
C LEU A 42 -52.78 7.09 8.26
N GLU A 43 -53.73 7.71 8.95
CA GLU A 43 -53.45 8.60 10.09
C GLU A 43 -52.75 7.85 11.23
N GLN A 44 -53.19 6.62 11.54
CA GLN A 44 -52.53 5.78 12.53
C GLN A 44 -51.10 5.42 12.11
N LEU A 45 -50.88 5.02 10.86
CA LEU A 45 -49.55 4.71 10.34
C LEU A 45 -48.63 5.94 10.34
N MET A 46 -49.17 7.13 10.08
CA MET A 46 -48.40 8.38 10.19
C MET A 46 -47.95 8.64 11.63
N ASN A 47 -48.83 8.43 12.61
CA ASN A 47 -48.47 8.57 14.03
C ASN A 47 -47.40 7.56 14.46
N GLU A 48 -47.52 6.30 14.03
CA GLU A 48 -46.52 5.25 14.31
C GLU A 48 -45.16 5.61 13.68
N ARG A 49 -45.16 6.08 12.44
CA ARG A 49 -43.97 6.57 11.75
C ARG A 49 -43.31 7.72 12.53
N ASP A 50 -44.09 8.67 13.04
CA ASP A 50 -43.55 9.85 13.72
C ASP A 50 -42.95 9.48 15.10
N VAL A 51 -43.55 8.51 15.80
CA VAL A 51 -42.98 7.94 17.03
C VAL A 51 -41.67 7.22 16.74
N LEU A 52 -41.63 6.38 15.71
CA LEU A 52 -40.41 5.67 15.31
C LEU A 52 -39.32 6.64 14.84
N GLY A 53 -39.69 7.70 14.11
CA GLY A 53 -38.79 8.77 13.70
C GLY A 53 -38.16 9.46 14.90
N SER A 54 -38.97 9.78 15.92
CA SER A 54 -38.48 10.39 17.16
C SER A 54 -37.54 9.47 17.95
N GLN A 55 -37.82 8.16 17.98
CA GLN A 55 -36.95 7.17 18.62
C GLN A 55 -35.62 7.01 17.87
N LEU A 56 -35.65 7.01 16.54
CA LEU A 56 -34.45 6.94 15.70
C LEU A 56 -33.54 8.14 15.92
N VAL A 57 -34.10 9.35 16.01
CA VAL A 57 -33.32 10.56 16.32
C VAL A 57 -32.61 10.42 17.67
N ARG A 58 -33.32 10.01 18.73
CA ARG A 58 -32.70 9.80 20.06
C ARG A 58 -31.58 8.76 20.03
N ARG A 59 -31.78 7.66 19.30
CA ARG A 59 -30.73 6.63 19.16
C ARG A 59 -29.51 7.14 18.38
N ASN A 60 -29.72 7.96 17.36
CA ASN A 60 -28.63 8.60 16.63
C ASN A 60 -27.85 9.56 17.54
N ASP A 61 -28.53 10.32 18.39
CA ASP A 61 -27.88 11.21 19.37
C ASP A 61 -27.07 10.40 20.41
N GLU A 62 -27.61 9.27 20.90
CA GLU A 62 -26.88 8.35 21.79
C GLU A 62 -25.61 7.79 21.11
N ILE A 63 -25.72 7.39 19.84
CA ILE A 63 -24.59 6.88 19.05
C ILE A 63 -23.53 7.98 18.87
N ALA A 64 -23.94 9.22 18.61
CA ALA A 64 -23.03 10.35 18.47
C ALA A 64 -22.23 10.57 19.77
N LEU A 65 -22.91 10.59 20.92
CA LEU A 65 -22.26 10.73 22.24
C LEU A 65 -21.29 9.57 22.54
N LEU A 66 -21.66 8.34 22.17
CA LEU A 66 -20.78 7.19 22.33
C LEU A 66 -19.54 7.29 21.44
N ASN A 67 -19.69 7.75 20.20
CA ASN A 67 -18.56 7.97 19.30
C ASN A 67 -17.60 9.03 19.84
N GLU A 68 -18.12 10.15 20.37
CA GLU A 68 -17.28 11.17 21.02
C GLU A 68 -16.52 10.58 22.23
N LYS A 69 -17.19 9.77 23.04
CA LYS A 69 -16.55 9.09 24.17
C LYS A 69 -15.45 8.12 23.72
N ILE A 70 -15.67 7.37 22.64
CA ILE A 70 -14.66 6.48 22.06
C ILE A 70 -13.45 7.28 21.60
N VAL A 71 -13.66 8.41 20.91
CA VAL A 71 -12.56 9.28 20.43
C VAL A 71 -11.74 9.81 21.60
N ILE A 72 -12.38 10.25 22.69
CA ILE A 72 -11.68 10.72 23.89
C ILE A 72 -10.88 9.59 24.55
N LEU A 73 -11.45 8.39 24.65
CA LEU A 73 -10.78 7.23 25.22
C LEU A 73 -9.58 6.80 24.37
N GLN A 74 -9.71 6.80 23.05
CA GLN A 74 -8.60 6.52 22.13
C GLN A 74 -7.48 7.55 22.28
N ALA A 75 -7.81 8.84 22.31
CA ALA A 75 -6.81 9.90 22.51
C ALA A 75 -6.10 9.80 23.86
N THR A 76 -6.80 9.31 24.89
CA THR A 76 -6.21 9.07 26.22
C THR A 76 -5.31 7.85 26.22
N LEU A 77 -5.72 6.77 25.53
CA LEU A 77 -4.93 5.55 25.38
C LEU A 77 -3.63 5.84 24.64
N THR A 78 -3.68 6.54 23.50
CA THR A 78 -2.49 6.91 22.74
C THR A 78 -1.53 7.78 23.55
N ARG A 79 -2.04 8.71 24.37
CA ARG A 79 -1.20 9.47 25.33
C ARG A 79 -0.57 8.57 26.39
N GLY A 80 -1.32 7.58 26.89
CA GLY A 80 -0.80 6.59 27.84
C GLY A 80 0.30 5.72 27.23
N GLU A 81 0.12 5.29 25.98
CA GLU A 81 1.09 4.48 25.22
C GLU A 81 2.39 5.26 25.00
N THR A 82 2.32 6.50 24.55
CA THR A 82 3.53 7.33 24.36
C THR A 82 4.27 7.57 25.68
N HIS A 83 3.55 7.83 26.77
CA HIS A 83 4.17 7.94 28.09
C HIS A 83 4.82 6.64 28.54
N TYR A 84 4.20 5.49 28.26
CA TYR A 84 4.77 4.19 28.59
C TYR A 84 6.04 3.89 27.79
N GLU A 85 6.05 4.20 26.49
CA GLU A 85 7.24 4.07 25.64
C GLU A 85 8.40 4.93 26.13
N LEU A 86 8.14 6.20 26.47
CA LEU A 86 9.16 7.07 27.07
C LEU A 86 9.75 6.49 28.37
N ARG A 87 8.91 5.87 29.22
CA ARG A 87 9.40 5.19 30.43
C ARG A 87 10.22 3.95 30.14
N LEU A 88 9.91 3.20 29.08
CA LEU A 88 10.74 2.08 28.65
C LEU A 88 12.12 2.54 28.17
N ASP A 89 12.18 3.67 27.47
CA ASP A 89 13.44 4.28 27.06
C ASP A 89 14.25 4.82 28.24
N ASP A 90 13.61 5.48 29.22
CA ASP A 90 14.25 5.86 30.49
C ASP A 90 14.88 4.64 31.18
N ILE A 91 14.13 3.54 31.31
CA ILE A 91 14.61 2.30 31.91
C ILE A 91 15.80 1.74 31.12
N ARG A 92 15.77 1.83 29.79
CA ARG A 92 16.87 1.37 28.93
C ARG A 92 18.13 2.20 29.16
N LEU A 93 18.00 3.53 29.22
CA LEU A 93 19.11 4.44 29.51
C LEU A 93 19.69 4.18 30.89
N LEU A 94 18.85 4.03 31.92
CA LEU A 94 19.28 3.69 33.27
C LEU A 94 20.03 2.35 33.34
N LYS A 95 19.60 1.34 32.56
CA LYS A 95 20.33 0.05 32.47
C LYS A 95 21.71 0.21 31.84
N LEU A 96 21.84 1.05 30.81
CA LEU A 96 23.14 1.37 30.20
C LEU A 96 24.04 2.10 31.20
N GLU A 97 23.48 3.04 31.95
CA GLU A 97 24.19 3.79 32.97
C GLU A 97 24.69 2.89 34.11
N ILE A 98 23.85 1.98 34.61
CA ILE A 98 24.25 0.97 35.59
C ILE A 98 25.39 0.10 35.04
N LYS A 99 25.35 -0.27 33.76
CA LYS A 99 26.42 -1.04 33.13
C LYS A 99 27.73 -0.25 33.07
N ARG A 100 27.66 1.03 32.70
CA ARG A 100 28.81 1.96 32.70
C ARG A 100 29.43 2.06 34.08
N LEU A 101 28.62 2.38 35.10
CA LEU A 101 29.08 2.51 36.49
C LEU A 101 29.69 1.21 37.03
N ARG A 102 29.15 0.04 36.65
CA ARG A 102 29.74 -1.27 37.02
C ARG A 102 31.11 -1.49 36.36
N GLN A 103 31.26 -1.10 35.10
CA GLN A 103 32.55 -1.19 34.42
C GLN A 103 33.58 -0.26 35.05
N GLU A 104 33.20 0.99 35.31
CA GLU A 104 34.05 1.99 35.97
C GLU A 104 34.50 1.53 37.36
N LYS A 105 33.57 1.02 38.19
CA LYS A 105 33.91 0.38 39.46
C LYS A 105 34.90 -0.77 39.27
N GLY A 106 34.71 -1.59 38.25
CA GLY A 106 35.62 -2.69 37.91
C GLY A 106 37.03 -2.22 37.54
N HIS A 107 37.14 -1.13 36.77
CA HIS A 107 38.43 -0.50 36.44
C HIS A 107 39.11 0.05 37.69
N ILE A 108 38.41 0.86 38.48
CA ILE A 108 38.94 1.44 39.72
C ILE A 108 39.40 0.33 40.67
N SER A 109 38.62 -0.73 40.85
CA SER A 109 38.99 -1.85 41.72
C SER A 109 40.27 -2.56 41.28
N LYS A 110 40.52 -2.68 39.96
CA LYS A 110 41.77 -3.25 39.43
C LYS A 110 42.94 -2.30 39.65
N THR A 111 42.75 -1.01 39.40
CA THR A 111 43.77 0.02 39.66
C THR A 111 44.16 0.06 41.14
N MET A 112 43.19 -0.09 42.05
CA MET A 112 43.46 -0.19 43.49
C MET A 112 44.31 -1.42 43.84
N ALA A 113 44.08 -2.57 43.19
CA ALA A 113 44.89 -3.76 43.39
C ALA A 113 46.35 -3.54 42.93
N SER A 114 46.55 -2.97 41.74
CA SER A 114 47.88 -2.63 41.23
C SER A 114 48.61 -1.56 42.06
N MET A 115 47.89 -0.69 42.77
CA MET A 115 48.51 0.31 43.65
C MET A 115 49.31 -0.34 44.80
N VAL A 116 48.88 -1.51 45.29
CA VAL A 116 49.59 -2.22 46.37
C VAL A 116 50.93 -2.76 45.88
N GLU A 117 50.94 -3.34 44.67
CA GLU A 117 52.17 -3.84 44.04
C GLU A 117 53.15 -2.70 43.75
N LEU A 118 52.67 -1.59 43.20
CA LEU A 118 53.50 -0.40 42.96
C LEU A 118 54.07 0.19 44.26
N ARG A 119 53.31 0.18 45.37
CA ARG A 119 53.83 0.62 46.67
C ARG A 119 54.96 -0.28 47.19
N GLN A 120 54.86 -1.60 46.99
CA GLN A 120 55.93 -2.52 47.36
C GLN A 120 57.17 -2.32 46.50
N GLU A 121 56.98 -2.10 45.20
CA GLU A 121 58.09 -1.84 44.27
C GLU A 121 58.81 -0.53 44.59
N VAL A 122 58.08 0.54 44.90
CA VAL A 122 58.65 1.80 45.38
C VAL A 122 59.47 1.58 46.65
N PHE A 123 58.96 0.82 47.63
CA PHE A 123 59.70 0.50 48.85
C PHE A 123 61.00 -0.28 48.57
N HIS A 124 60.97 -1.25 47.65
CA HIS A 124 62.17 -1.99 47.24
C HIS A 124 63.19 -1.09 46.54
N LEU A 125 62.75 -0.22 45.63
CA LEU A 125 63.60 0.73 44.94
C LEU A 125 64.22 1.76 45.90
N GLU A 126 63.46 2.26 46.87
CA GLU A 126 63.98 3.14 47.92
C GLU A 126 65.03 2.45 48.79
N ARG A 127 64.80 1.18 49.15
CA ARG A 127 65.76 0.38 49.91
C ARG A 127 67.05 0.16 49.11
N ASP A 128 66.94 -0.20 47.84
CA ASP A 128 68.09 -0.46 46.97
C ASP A 128 68.86 0.83 46.63
N LEU A 129 68.15 1.96 46.47
CA LEU A 129 68.75 3.28 46.35
C LEU A 129 69.52 3.64 47.62
N THR A 130 68.95 3.40 48.80
CA THR A 130 69.61 3.67 50.09
C THR A 130 70.86 2.80 50.25
N ARG A 131 70.78 1.51 49.88
CA ARG A 131 71.92 0.60 49.89
C ARG A 131 73.03 1.05 48.93
N SER A 132 72.65 1.51 47.75
CA SER A 132 73.59 2.02 46.75
C SER A 132 74.26 3.31 47.21
N ARG A 133 73.49 4.24 47.80
CA ARG A 133 74.02 5.47 48.42
C ARG A 133 75.00 5.15 49.56
N LEU A 134 74.66 4.20 50.44
CA LEU A 134 75.56 3.75 51.51
C LEU A 134 76.85 3.15 50.95
N LYS A 135 76.76 2.34 49.87
CA LYS A 135 77.92 1.76 49.21
C LYS A 135 78.80 2.83 48.55
N CYS A 136 78.21 3.80 47.85
CA CYS A 136 78.93 4.94 47.30
C CYS A 136 79.64 5.72 48.41
N LYS A 137 78.96 6.01 49.51
CA LYS A 137 79.54 6.71 50.66
C LYS A 137 80.67 5.92 51.34
N ALA A 138 80.53 4.59 51.45
CA ALA A 138 81.59 3.72 51.97
C ALA A 138 82.82 3.70 51.05
N LEU A 139 82.61 3.60 49.73
CA LEU A 139 83.69 3.66 48.75
C LEU A 139 84.35 5.06 48.72
N GLU A 140 83.57 6.13 48.84
CA GLU A 140 84.09 7.50 49.01
C GLU A 140 84.95 7.63 50.26
N GLN A 141 84.51 7.04 51.39
CA GLN A 141 85.30 7.00 52.62
C GLN A 141 86.57 6.15 52.49
N GLU A 142 86.53 5.01 51.78
CA GLU A 142 87.72 4.20 51.48
C GLU A 142 88.73 4.96 50.62
N VAL A 143 88.26 5.82 49.70
CA VAL A 143 89.11 6.68 48.87
C VAL A 143 89.67 7.85 49.69
N GLN A 144 88.85 8.49 50.52
CA GLN A 144 89.25 9.62 51.37
C GLN A 144 90.16 9.21 52.51
N ASN A 145 90.00 7.99 53.05
CA ASN A 145 90.78 7.46 54.16
C ASN A 145 91.11 5.98 53.89
N PRO A 146 92.17 5.70 53.10
CA PRO A 146 92.52 4.33 52.75
C PRO A 146 92.99 3.57 54.00
N LEU A 147 92.10 2.74 54.57
CA LEU A 147 92.39 1.88 55.72
C LEU A 147 93.33 0.71 55.41
N ASN A 148 93.81 0.59 54.16
CA ASN A 148 94.80 -0.41 53.76
C ASN A 148 96.19 0.22 53.66
N ILE A 149 96.95 0.12 54.76
CA ILE A 149 98.35 0.58 54.85
C ILE A 149 99.31 -0.26 53.97
N HIS A 150 98.88 -1.35 53.33
CA HIS A 150 99.76 -2.18 52.50
C HIS A 150 99.14 -2.56 51.14
N ARG A 151 99.53 -1.83 50.09
CA ARG A 151 99.22 -2.13 48.67
C ARG A 151 100.08 -3.25 48.06
N TRP A 152 100.62 -4.16 48.89
CA TRP A 152 101.37 -5.35 48.47
C TRP A 152 101.21 -6.46 49.52
N ARG A 153 100.61 -7.61 49.15
CA ARG A 153 100.56 -8.83 49.98
C ARG A 153 101.53 -9.85 49.40
N LYS A 154 102.57 -10.24 50.14
CA LYS A 154 103.26 -11.52 49.90
C LYS A 154 102.34 -12.63 50.41
N LEU A 155 101.89 -13.51 49.51
CA LEU A 155 101.21 -14.75 49.88
C LEU A 155 102.24 -15.67 50.55
N ALA A 156 102.31 -15.63 51.88
CA ALA A 156 102.92 -16.70 52.65
C ALA A 156 101.84 -17.77 52.85
N GLY A 157 101.84 -18.78 51.97
CA GLY A 157 101.18 -20.04 52.23
C GLY A 157 102.25 -21.07 52.54
N SER A 158 102.30 -21.57 53.76
CA SER A 158 102.91 -22.87 54.04
C SER A 158 101.99 -23.94 53.47
N ASP A 159 102.55 -24.93 52.77
CA ASP A 159 101.75 -26.07 52.31
C ASP A 159 101.05 -26.71 53.52
N PRO A 160 99.73 -26.93 53.45
CA PRO A 160 98.98 -27.51 54.55
C PRO A 160 99.50 -28.92 54.84
N GLU A 161 99.68 -29.26 56.12
CA GLU A 161 100.00 -30.62 56.55
C GLU A 161 98.94 -31.59 56.01
N VAL A 162 99.36 -32.83 55.70
CA VAL A 162 98.49 -33.88 55.12
C VAL A 162 97.20 -34.06 55.93
N LEU A 163 97.25 -33.84 57.24
CA LEU A 163 96.10 -33.93 58.15
C LEU A 163 95.02 -32.87 57.87
N ASP A 164 95.41 -31.63 57.58
CA ASP A 164 94.48 -30.54 57.24
C ASP A 164 93.81 -30.76 55.89
N LEU A 165 94.56 -31.32 54.92
CA LEU A 165 94.01 -31.72 53.63
C LEU A 165 93.00 -32.86 53.80
N LEU A 166 93.27 -33.84 54.65
CA LEU A 166 92.34 -34.94 54.96
C LEU A 166 91.05 -34.45 55.65
N GLN A 167 91.16 -33.53 56.62
CA GLN A 167 89.98 -32.91 57.23
C GLN A 167 89.15 -32.14 56.19
N LYS A 168 89.82 -31.41 55.29
CA LYS A 168 89.15 -30.65 54.23
C LYS A 168 88.46 -31.58 53.22
N ILE A 169 89.08 -32.71 52.88
CA ILE A 169 88.45 -33.76 52.06
C ILE A 169 87.20 -34.30 52.74
N GLN A 170 87.23 -34.61 54.04
CA GLN A 170 86.04 -35.10 54.76
C GLN A 170 84.92 -34.06 54.83
N ILE A 171 85.24 -32.78 55.04
CA ILE A 171 84.25 -31.70 55.04
C ILE A 171 83.64 -31.54 53.65
N LEU A 172 84.46 -31.61 52.59
CA LEU A 172 84.00 -31.53 51.22
C LEU A 172 83.16 -32.75 50.83
N GLN A 173 83.51 -33.96 51.28
CA GLN A 173 82.71 -35.17 51.09
C GLN A 173 81.35 -35.06 51.78
N LYS A 174 81.29 -34.55 53.02
CA LYS A 174 80.02 -34.29 53.72
C LYS A 174 79.16 -33.27 52.99
N ARG A 175 79.76 -32.18 52.49
CA ARG A 175 79.04 -31.19 51.67
C ARG A 175 78.57 -31.77 50.35
N LEU A 176 79.37 -32.60 49.70
CA LEU A 176 79.01 -33.27 48.44
C LEU A 176 77.81 -34.19 48.64
N LEU A 177 77.79 -34.96 49.73
CA LEU A 177 76.65 -35.81 50.10
C LEU A 177 75.39 -34.99 50.39
N GLN A 178 75.51 -33.90 51.14
CA GLN A 178 74.37 -32.99 51.39
C GLN A 178 73.84 -32.38 50.09
N GLN A 179 74.71 -31.85 49.23
CA GLN A 179 74.31 -31.29 47.94
C GLN A 179 73.71 -32.35 47.01
N GLY A 180 74.24 -33.58 47.03
CA GLY A 180 73.67 -34.72 46.31
C GLY A 180 72.24 -35.04 46.78
N SER A 181 71.99 -35.07 48.08
CA SER A 181 70.63 -35.30 48.62
C SER A 181 69.64 -34.19 48.21
N LEU A 182 70.07 -32.93 48.26
CA LEU A 182 69.28 -31.78 47.82
C LEU A 182 68.97 -31.82 46.32
N ALA A 183 69.94 -32.21 45.48
CA ALA A 183 69.75 -32.34 44.04
C ALA A 183 68.68 -33.40 43.72
N VAL A 184 68.71 -34.55 44.40
CA VAL A 184 67.71 -35.62 44.24
C VAL A 184 66.31 -35.15 44.67
N GLU A 185 66.20 -34.43 45.80
CA GLU A 185 64.95 -33.85 46.28
C GLU A 185 64.36 -32.86 45.25
N ARG A 186 65.20 -32.00 44.67
CA ARG A 186 64.81 -31.04 43.64
C ARG A 186 64.39 -31.73 42.35
N GLU A 187 65.10 -32.78 41.92
CA GLU A 187 64.72 -33.55 40.73
C GLU A 187 63.37 -34.25 40.92
N ARG A 188 63.07 -34.73 42.13
CA ARG A 188 61.76 -35.30 42.48
C ARG A 188 60.64 -34.26 42.41
N GLN A 189 60.88 -33.05 42.94
CA GLN A 189 59.92 -31.93 42.84
C GLN A 189 59.67 -31.54 41.37
N LEU A 190 60.71 -31.53 40.55
CA LEU A 190 60.62 -31.19 39.13
C LEU A 190 59.80 -32.23 38.35
N LYS A 191 60.03 -33.53 38.59
CA LYS A 191 59.21 -34.61 38.01
C LYS A 191 57.74 -34.54 38.44
N GLN A 192 57.45 -34.12 39.68
CA GLN A 192 56.07 -33.89 40.12
C GLN A 192 55.44 -32.68 39.41
N ALA A 193 56.16 -31.58 39.27
CA ALA A 193 55.69 -30.39 38.55
C ALA A 193 55.42 -30.69 37.07
N GLU A 194 56.28 -31.47 36.41
CA GLU A 194 56.09 -31.92 35.02
C GLU A 194 54.84 -32.80 34.86
N ARG A 195 54.60 -33.72 35.80
CA ARG A 195 53.37 -34.54 35.79
C ARG A 195 52.12 -33.68 35.95
N LEU A 196 52.15 -32.71 36.87
CA LEU A 196 51.04 -31.76 37.05
C LEU A 196 50.80 -30.92 35.80
N TYR A 197 51.86 -30.42 35.17
CA TYR A 197 51.80 -29.67 33.93
C TYR A 197 51.20 -30.49 32.78
N LEU A 198 51.64 -31.74 32.60
CA LEU A 198 51.10 -32.64 31.59
C LEU A 198 49.61 -32.95 31.83
N ASN A 199 49.21 -33.12 33.09
CA ASN A 199 47.80 -33.32 33.45
C ASN A 199 46.96 -32.07 33.18
N LEU A 200 47.43 -30.89 33.56
CA LEU A 200 46.79 -29.61 33.26
C LEU A 200 46.66 -29.38 31.75
N ARG A 201 47.71 -29.67 30.98
CA ARG A 201 47.70 -29.56 29.52
C ARG A 201 46.67 -30.51 28.89
N LYS A 202 46.50 -31.73 29.40
CA LYS A 202 45.44 -32.67 28.97
C LYS A 202 44.04 -32.15 29.31
N VAL A 203 43.87 -31.49 30.46
CA VAL A 203 42.58 -30.90 30.86
C VAL A 203 42.25 -29.68 30.01
N VAL A 204 43.22 -28.79 29.75
CA VAL A 204 43.05 -27.61 28.89
C VAL A 204 42.77 -28.01 27.44
N ALA A 205 43.42 -29.07 26.93
CA ALA A 205 43.12 -29.62 25.60
C ALA A 205 41.70 -30.19 25.47
N ARG A 206 41.04 -30.53 26.59
CA ARG A 206 39.63 -30.98 26.63
C ARG A 206 38.62 -29.85 26.84
N GLN A 207 39.08 -28.64 27.14
CA GLN A 207 38.19 -27.48 27.22
C GLN A 207 37.88 -26.97 25.81
N PRO A 208 36.61 -26.60 25.54
CA PRO A 208 36.24 -26.04 24.24
C PRO A 208 37.01 -24.74 24.00
N GLY A 209 37.76 -24.68 22.89
CA GLY A 209 38.56 -23.50 22.54
C GLY A 209 37.71 -22.24 22.28
N PRO A 210 38.33 -21.06 22.22
CA PRO A 210 37.64 -19.78 22.00
C PRO A 210 36.77 -19.75 20.74
N GLY A 211 37.09 -20.56 19.73
CA GLY A 211 36.27 -20.72 18.52
C GLY A 211 34.88 -21.35 18.78
N ILE A 212 34.76 -22.30 19.70
CA ILE A 212 33.47 -22.92 20.05
C ILE A 212 32.59 -21.95 20.82
N GLN A 213 33.18 -21.09 21.67
CA GLN A 213 32.42 -20.06 22.37
C GLN A 213 31.95 -18.95 21.42
N GLU A 214 32.74 -18.63 20.40
CA GLU A 214 32.33 -17.73 19.32
C GLU A 214 31.21 -18.35 18.45
N GLU A 215 31.31 -19.64 18.09
CA GLU A 215 30.24 -20.38 17.40
C GLU A 215 28.97 -20.49 18.26
N LEU A 216 29.11 -20.73 19.57
CA LEU A 216 27.97 -20.78 20.49
C LEU A 216 27.31 -19.40 20.62
N CYS A 217 28.09 -18.32 20.63
CA CYS A 217 27.55 -16.97 20.62
C CYS A 217 26.86 -16.64 19.28
N LYS A 218 27.45 -17.05 18.14
CA LYS A 218 26.86 -16.88 16.80
C LYS A 218 25.53 -17.65 16.68
N THR A 219 25.51 -18.91 17.09
CA THR A 219 24.31 -19.76 17.09
C THR A 219 23.25 -19.24 18.05
N GLN A 220 23.62 -18.79 19.25
CA GLN A 220 22.67 -18.21 20.22
C GLN A 220 22.07 -16.88 19.73
N ARG A 221 22.87 -16.03 19.05
CA ARG A 221 22.36 -14.82 18.38
C ARG A 221 21.43 -15.17 17.22
N ALA A 222 21.80 -16.15 16.41
CA ALA A 222 20.97 -16.64 15.31
C ALA A 222 19.64 -17.21 15.83
N LEU A 223 19.67 -17.99 16.93
CA LEU A 223 18.48 -18.54 17.57
C LEU A 223 17.58 -17.43 18.12
N LYS A 224 18.15 -16.40 18.76
CA LYS A 224 17.40 -15.24 19.26
C LYS A 224 16.77 -14.44 18.12
N SER A 225 17.51 -14.21 17.03
CA SER A 225 17.00 -13.55 15.83
C SER A 225 15.86 -14.35 15.18
N ARG A 226 16.02 -15.66 15.03
CA ARG A 226 14.97 -16.57 14.54
C ARG A 226 13.76 -16.60 15.47
N GLY A 227 13.96 -16.62 16.79
CA GLY A 227 12.88 -16.56 17.77
C GLY A 227 12.09 -15.24 17.70
N ASN A 228 12.76 -14.12 17.46
CA ASN A 228 12.08 -12.84 17.23
C ASN A 228 11.29 -12.84 15.91
N LYS A 229 11.86 -13.39 14.83
CA LYS A 229 11.14 -13.56 13.56
C LYS A 229 9.92 -14.46 13.72
N LEU A 230 10.05 -15.56 14.44
CA LEU A 230 8.95 -16.48 14.72
C LEU A 230 7.84 -15.76 15.51
N LYS A 231 8.18 -14.93 16.49
CA LYS A 231 7.19 -14.10 17.21
C LYS A 231 6.48 -13.12 16.28
N CYS A 232 7.18 -12.44 15.38
CA CYS A 232 6.55 -11.59 14.37
C CYS A 232 5.61 -12.39 13.46
N MET A 233 6.05 -13.55 12.97
CA MET A 233 5.24 -14.42 12.12
C MET A 233 4.00 -14.98 12.85
N VAL A 234 4.11 -15.31 14.14
CA VAL A 234 2.97 -15.73 14.96
C VAL A 234 1.98 -14.59 15.15
N SER A 235 2.47 -13.36 15.38
CA SER A 235 1.60 -12.19 15.43
C SER A 235 0.92 -11.90 14.09
N GLU A 236 1.65 -12.03 12.98
CA GLU A 236 1.10 -11.91 11.62
C GLU A 236 0.04 -12.97 11.34
N LEU A 237 0.28 -14.23 11.74
CA LEU A 237 -0.69 -15.32 11.66
C LEU A 237 -1.95 -15.02 12.49
N ASN A 238 -1.80 -14.59 13.74
CA ASN A 238 -2.94 -14.24 14.57
C ASN A 238 -3.75 -13.08 13.98
N MET A 239 -3.09 -12.06 13.41
CA MET A 239 -3.75 -10.96 12.72
C MET A 239 -4.45 -11.42 11.43
N ALA A 240 -3.87 -12.37 10.71
CA ALA A 240 -4.48 -12.97 9.53
C ALA A 240 -5.70 -13.82 9.90
N ASP A 241 -5.65 -14.59 10.99
CA ASP A 241 -6.77 -15.38 11.50
C ASP A 241 -7.94 -14.49 11.97
N LEU A 242 -7.64 -13.37 12.65
CA LEU A 242 -8.65 -12.38 13.01
C LEU A 242 -9.32 -11.80 11.77
N LYS A 243 -8.54 -11.39 10.77
CA LYS A 243 -9.07 -10.89 9.49
C LYS A 243 -9.88 -11.94 8.75
N ALA A 244 -9.46 -13.21 8.76
CA ALA A 244 -10.20 -14.31 8.15
C ALA A 244 -11.55 -14.53 8.84
N ASN A 245 -11.61 -14.41 10.17
CA ASN A 245 -12.86 -14.47 10.93
C ASN A 245 -13.78 -13.28 10.65
N GLU A 246 -13.24 -12.06 10.54
CA GLU A 246 -13.99 -10.87 10.12
C GLU A 246 -14.57 -11.06 8.72
N TYR A 247 -13.75 -11.50 7.74
CA TYR A 247 -14.23 -11.79 6.40
C TYR A 247 -15.27 -12.91 6.35
N LYS A 248 -15.18 -13.91 7.22
CA LYS A 248 -16.19 -14.96 7.32
C LYS A 248 -17.52 -14.40 7.86
N SER A 249 -17.47 -13.52 8.85
CA SER A 249 -18.65 -12.82 9.37
C SER A 249 -19.27 -11.89 8.32
N ASP A 250 -18.44 -11.15 7.59
CA ASP A 250 -18.89 -10.31 6.48
C ASP A 250 -19.47 -11.12 5.34
N LEU A 251 -18.88 -12.27 5.00
CA LEU A 251 -19.41 -13.18 3.99
C LEU A 251 -20.80 -13.69 4.41
N GLN A 252 -21.00 -14.05 5.68
CA GLN A 252 -22.32 -14.44 6.19
C GLN A 252 -23.33 -13.30 6.05
N ARG A 253 -22.96 -12.09 6.49
CA ARG A 253 -23.80 -10.90 6.36
C ARG A 253 -24.16 -10.59 4.91
N VAL A 254 -23.18 -10.55 4.01
CA VAL A 254 -23.40 -10.31 2.57
C VAL A 254 -24.21 -11.44 1.94
N THR A 255 -24.07 -12.68 2.40
CA THR A 255 -24.88 -13.81 1.92
C THR A 255 -26.33 -13.68 2.37
N GLU A 256 -26.59 -13.21 3.59
CA GLU A 256 -27.93 -12.89 4.10
C GLU A 256 -28.54 -11.70 3.36
N GLU A 257 -27.77 -10.62 3.17
CA GLU A 257 -28.16 -9.46 2.36
C GLU A 257 -28.47 -9.87 0.91
N LEU A 258 -27.66 -10.75 0.30
CA LEU A 258 -27.88 -11.30 -1.04
C LEU A 258 -29.11 -12.20 -1.06
N ALA A 259 -29.39 -12.97 -0.01
CA ALA A 259 -30.62 -13.76 0.09
C ALA A 259 -31.86 -12.85 0.18
N ASP A 260 -31.79 -11.77 0.95
CA ASP A 260 -32.82 -10.74 1.02
C ASP A 260 -33.00 -9.99 -0.28
N LEU A 261 -31.90 -9.63 -0.94
CA LEU A 261 -31.93 -8.99 -2.25
C LEU A 261 -32.48 -9.93 -3.31
N LYS A 262 -32.15 -11.23 -3.27
CA LYS A 262 -32.74 -12.26 -4.14
C LYS A 262 -34.23 -12.43 -3.87
N ARG A 263 -34.67 -12.39 -2.61
CA ARG A 263 -36.11 -12.40 -2.25
C ARG A 263 -36.82 -11.17 -2.82
N LYS A 264 -36.27 -9.98 -2.61
CA LYS A 264 -36.78 -8.71 -3.15
C LYS A 264 -36.79 -8.70 -4.67
N TYR A 265 -35.69 -9.12 -5.31
CA TYR A 265 -35.57 -9.23 -6.76
C TYR A 265 -36.52 -10.28 -7.34
N LEU A 266 -36.75 -11.42 -6.67
CA LEU A 266 -37.73 -12.42 -7.13
C LEU A 266 -39.16 -11.89 -6.99
N ALA A 267 -39.47 -11.18 -5.91
CA ALA A 267 -40.76 -10.51 -5.72
C ALA A 267 -40.97 -9.42 -6.78
N GLU A 268 -39.96 -8.59 -7.01
CA GLU A 268 -39.94 -7.53 -8.03
C GLU A 268 -39.94 -8.11 -9.44
N LYS A 269 -39.26 -9.23 -9.70
CA LYS A 269 -39.28 -9.96 -10.97
C LYS A 269 -40.64 -10.61 -11.20
N LYS A 270 -41.33 -11.09 -10.16
CA LYS A 270 -42.72 -11.58 -10.26
C LYS A 270 -43.67 -10.41 -10.54
N ALA A 271 -43.50 -9.28 -9.87
CA ALA A 271 -44.25 -8.05 -10.13
C ALA A 271 -43.98 -7.52 -11.54
N ASN A 272 -42.72 -7.43 -11.97
CA ASN A 272 -42.30 -7.05 -13.31
C ASN A 272 -42.66 -8.09 -14.37
N ARG A 273 -42.82 -9.37 -14.03
CA ARG A 273 -43.33 -10.39 -14.97
C ARG A 273 -44.84 -10.21 -15.15
N ASN A 274 -45.57 -9.88 -14.10
CA ASN A 274 -46.98 -9.51 -14.21
C ASN A 274 -47.15 -8.19 -14.98
N LEU A 275 -46.28 -7.21 -14.72
CA LEU A 275 -46.21 -5.95 -15.47
C LEU A 275 -45.77 -6.19 -16.92
N ARG A 276 -44.83 -7.10 -17.17
CA ARG A 276 -44.37 -7.52 -18.51
C ARG A 276 -45.42 -8.31 -19.24
N MET A 277 -46.22 -9.17 -18.62
CA MET A 277 -47.36 -9.82 -19.30
C MET A 277 -48.43 -8.78 -19.66
N ALA A 278 -48.66 -7.79 -18.79
CA ALA A 278 -49.52 -6.65 -19.10
C ALA A 278 -48.93 -5.75 -20.21
N TYR A 279 -47.60 -5.58 -20.26
CA TYR A 279 -46.88 -4.85 -21.30
C TYR A 279 -46.65 -5.66 -22.58
N GLU A 280 -46.53 -6.98 -22.54
CA GLU A 280 -46.28 -7.90 -23.66
C GLU A 280 -47.55 -8.04 -24.51
N SER A 281 -48.73 -8.02 -23.88
CA SER A 281 -50.01 -7.80 -24.58
C SER A 281 -50.05 -6.45 -25.33
N SER A 282 -49.29 -5.44 -24.88
CA SER A 282 -49.11 -4.15 -25.58
C SER A 282 -47.87 -4.09 -26.49
N ARG A 283 -46.98 -5.09 -26.46
CA ARG A 283 -45.66 -5.06 -27.13
C ARG A 283 -45.50 -6.13 -28.21
N GLU A 284 -46.40 -7.11 -28.32
CA GLU A 284 -46.50 -7.97 -29.52
C GLU A 284 -46.81 -7.16 -30.80
N LEU A 285 -47.23 -5.90 -30.67
CA LEU A 285 -47.36 -4.93 -31.76
C LEU A 285 -46.07 -4.17 -32.13
N ASN A 286 -44.96 -4.31 -31.38
CA ASN A 286 -43.77 -3.46 -31.54
C ASN A 286 -42.45 -4.21 -31.27
N ARG A 287 -42.25 -5.35 -31.95
CA ARG A 287 -41.07 -6.23 -31.74
C ARG A 287 -40.26 -6.55 -33.01
N ASP A 288 -40.29 -5.67 -34.00
CA ASP A 288 -39.28 -5.64 -35.07
C ASP A 288 -38.60 -4.25 -35.08
N MET A 289 -37.30 -4.20 -35.37
CA MET A 289 -36.37 -3.05 -35.33
C MET A 289 -35.84 -2.56 -33.96
N LYS A 290 -34.62 -3.02 -33.61
CA LYS A 290 -33.54 -2.10 -33.21
C LYS A 290 -32.16 -2.76 -33.42
N MET A 291 -31.55 -2.46 -34.56
CA MET A 291 -30.12 -2.65 -34.83
C MET A 291 -29.30 -1.84 -33.80
N SER A 292 -28.22 -2.42 -33.28
CA SER A 292 -27.37 -1.84 -32.24
C SER A 292 -26.32 -0.90 -32.86
N LYS A 293 -26.55 0.41 -32.82
CA LYS A 293 -25.62 1.45 -33.33
C LYS A 293 -24.28 1.46 -32.58
N VAL A 294 -23.16 1.50 -33.32
CA VAL A 294 -21.80 1.70 -32.75
C VAL A 294 -21.67 3.09 -32.10
N LYS A 295 -21.05 3.17 -30.91
CA LYS A 295 -20.88 4.43 -30.17
C LYS A 295 -19.52 5.08 -30.40
N LEU A 296 -19.51 6.41 -30.50
CA LEU A 296 -18.28 7.21 -30.62
C LEU A 296 -17.93 7.91 -29.31
N GLU A 297 -16.73 7.65 -28.79
CA GLU A 297 -16.08 8.46 -27.77
C GLU A 297 -15.05 9.41 -28.42
N VAL A 298 -15.11 10.69 -28.06
CA VAL A 298 -14.15 11.70 -28.53
C VAL A 298 -13.32 12.22 -27.36
N CYS A 299 -11.99 12.22 -27.49
CA CYS A 299 -11.12 12.82 -26.49
C CYS A 299 -10.91 14.31 -26.76
N VAL A 300 -11.03 15.12 -25.72
CA VAL A 300 -11.04 16.59 -25.81
C VAL A 300 -10.29 17.20 -24.62
N ASP A 301 -9.54 18.28 -24.84
CA ASP A 301 -8.79 19.00 -23.79
C ASP A 301 -9.11 20.49 -23.67
N SER A 302 -10.08 20.97 -24.43
CA SER A 302 -10.52 22.35 -24.44
C SER A 302 -12.03 22.42 -24.55
N LEU A 303 -12.60 23.54 -24.11
CA LEU A 303 -14.04 23.78 -24.21
C LEU A 303 -14.48 23.83 -25.68
N GLU A 304 -13.68 24.45 -26.54
CA GLU A 304 -13.91 24.50 -28.00
C GLU A 304 -14.01 23.09 -28.58
N SER A 305 -13.05 22.21 -28.27
CA SER A 305 -13.05 20.83 -28.75
C SER A 305 -14.22 20.02 -28.19
N ALA A 306 -14.58 20.21 -26.91
CA ALA A 306 -15.73 19.55 -26.30
C ALA A 306 -17.04 19.96 -26.99
N LEU A 307 -17.25 21.24 -27.27
CA LEU A 307 -18.44 21.72 -27.97
C LEU A 307 -18.50 21.20 -29.41
N ALA A 308 -17.38 21.21 -30.14
CA ALA A 308 -17.29 20.65 -31.48
C ALA A 308 -17.62 19.14 -31.50
N ALA A 309 -17.14 18.37 -30.52
CA ALA A 309 -17.48 16.96 -30.38
C ALA A 309 -18.97 16.73 -30.06
N LEU A 310 -19.55 17.55 -29.18
CA LEU A 310 -20.98 17.50 -28.85
C LEU A 310 -21.88 17.85 -30.04
N GLN A 311 -21.51 18.87 -30.81
CA GLN A 311 -22.24 19.29 -32.02
C GLN A 311 -22.12 18.23 -33.12
N GLY A 312 -20.91 17.71 -33.33
CA GLY A 312 -20.64 16.66 -34.32
C GLY A 312 -21.28 15.30 -34.00
N GLY A 313 -21.83 15.13 -32.80
CA GLY A 313 -22.66 13.98 -32.46
C GLY A 313 -21.96 12.85 -31.72
N ALA A 314 -20.85 13.14 -31.02
CA ALA A 314 -20.22 12.19 -30.11
C ALA A 314 -21.23 11.62 -29.10
N ASP A 315 -21.14 10.32 -28.84
CA ASP A 315 -21.99 9.62 -27.86
C ASP A 315 -21.40 9.68 -26.45
N ARG A 316 -20.10 10.01 -26.33
CA ARG A 316 -19.38 10.21 -25.06
C ARG A 316 -18.16 11.11 -25.27
N LEU A 317 -17.77 11.85 -24.22
CA LEU A 317 -16.51 12.58 -24.18
C LEU A 317 -15.53 11.95 -23.19
N GLU A 318 -14.26 11.84 -23.58
CA GLU A 318 -13.15 11.69 -22.63
C GLU A 318 -12.50 13.07 -22.45
N LEU A 319 -12.69 13.67 -21.28
CA LEU A 319 -12.14 14.97 -20.93
C LEU A 319 -10.74 14.82 -20.35
N CYS A 320 -9.78 15.47 -20.99
CA CYS A 320 -8.37 15.46 -20.68
C CYS A 320 -7.85 16.89 -20.46
N SER A 321 -6.60 17.01 -20.02
CA SER A 321 -5.75 18.17 -20.31
C SER A 321 -4.51 17.70 -21.09
N SER A 322 -3.80 18.60 -21.76
CA SER A 322 -2.56 18.30 -22.50
C SER A 322 -2.61 17.03 -23.36
N LEU A 323 -3.44 16.99 -24.41
CA LEU A 323 -3.48 15.84 -25.32
C LEU A 323 -2.15 15.61 -26.06
N ALA A 324 -1.35 16.66 -26.24
CA ALA A 324 0.00 16.56 -26.79
C ALA A 324 0.90 15.60 -25.99
N ASP A 325 0.68 15.48 -24.68
CA ASP A 325 1.41 14.58 -23.77
C ASP A 325 0.72 13.21 -23.58
N GLY A 326 -0.25 12.90 -24.45
CA GLY A 326 -1.09 11.70 -24.37
C GLY A 326 -2.22 11.80 -23.35
N GLY A 327 -2.60 13.03 -22.95
CA GLY A 327 -3.70 13.30 -22.03
C GLY A 327 -3.29 13.21 -20.56
N LEU A 328 -3.71 14.19 -19.78
CA LEU A 328 -3.55 14.32 -18.32
C LEU A 328 -4.91 14.61 -17.67
N THR A 329 -4.95 14.60 -16.33
CA THR A 329 -6.17 14.94 -15.58
C THR A 329 -6.70 16.33 -15.98
N PRO A 330 -7.99 16.49 -16.34
CA PRO A 330 -8.55 17.79 -16.68
C PRO A 330 -8.70 18.68 -15.44
N THR A 331 -8.73 20.00 -15.63
CA THR A 331 -9.03 20.91 -14.53
C THR A 331 -10.53 20.85 -14.18
N PRO A 332 -10.91 21.03 -12.89
CA PRO A 332 -12.32 21.08 -12.51
C PRO A 332 -13.09 22.20 -13.22
N GLY A 333 -12.42 23.34 -13.48
CA GLY A 333 -13.02 24.46 -14.20
C GLY A 333 -13.45 24.08 -15.62
N LEU A 334 -12.63 23.32 -16.35
CA LEU A 334 -12.98 22.84 -17.68
C LEU A 334 -14.18 21.89 -17.62
N LEU A 335 -14.19 20.93 -16.69
CA LEU A 335 -15.31 20.00 -16.50
C LEU A 335 -16.63 20.73 -16.24
N ILE A 336 -16.63 21.71 -15.33
CA ILE A 336 -17.83 22.49 -14.98
C ILE A 336 -18.37 23.23 -16.21
N GLN A 337 -17.49 23.88 -16.99
CA GLN A 337 -17.91 24.60 -18.19
C GLN A 337 -18.47 23.67 -19.26
N VAL A 338 -17.83 22.52 -19.48
CA VAL A 338 -18.34 21.50 -20.42
C VAL A 338 -19.71 21.00 -19.96
N GLN A 339 -19.88 20.64 -18.69
CA GLN A 339 -21.16 20.16 -18.17
C GLN A 339 -22.27 21.21 -18.27
N ASN A 340 -21.97 22.49 -18.01
CA ASN A 340 -22.94 23.57 -18.13
C ASN A 340 -23.45 23.77 -19.57
N LEU A 341 -22.60 23.54 -20.57
CA LEU A 341 -22.94 23.69 -21.99
C LEU A 341 -23.38 22.38 -22.66
N ASN A 342 -23.34 21.27 -21.94
CA ASN A 342 -23.73 19.94 -22.41
C ASN A 342 -25.25 19.72 -22.34
N SER A 343 -26.00 20.47 -23.15
CA SER A 343 -27.47 20.39 -23.22
C SER A 343 -28.00 19.01 -23.63
N ARG A 344 -27.19 18.24 -24.38
CA ARG A 344 -27.50 16.88 -24.84
C ARG A 344 -27.32 15.81 -23.77
N LYS A 345 -26.72 16.14 -22.61
CA LYS A 345 -26.40 15.20 -21.52
C LYS A 345 -25.55 14.01 -22.01
N VAL A 346 -24.60 14.30 -22.91
CA VAL A 346 -23.62 13.30 -23.35
C VAL A 346 -22.69 12.99 -22.17
N PRO A 347 -22.46 11.72 -21.78
CA PRO A 347 -21.62 11.41 -20.64
C PRO A 347 -20.19 11.97 -20.81
N VAL A 348 -19.65 12.59 -19.76
CA VAL A 348 -18.29 13.15 -19.74
C VAL A 348 -17.44 12.35 -18.77
N TYR A 349 -16.48 11.58 -19.30
CA TYR A 349 -15.56 10.79 -18.51
C TYR A 349 -14.27 11.57 -18.33
N CYS A 350 -13.75 11.65 -17.10
CA CYS A 350 -12.51 12.37 -16.84
C CYS A 350 -11.33 11.41 -16.79
N LEU A 351 -10.25 11.77 -17.49
CA LEU A 351 -8.98 11.09 -17.34
C LEU A 351 -8.41 11.36 -15.93
N LEU A 352 -7.88 10.33 -15.26
CA LEU A 352 -7.06 10.46 -14.06
C LEU A 352 -5.64 10.05 -14.43
N ARG A 353 -4.78 11.04 -14.65
CA ARG A 353 -3.37 10.86 -14.98
C ARG A 353 -2.60 12.13 -14.60
N CYS A 354 -1.91 12.07 -13.46
CA CYS A 354 -1.30 13.27 -12.85
C CYS A 354 -0.04 13.78 -13.57
N ARG A 355 0.59 12.98 -14.43
CA ARG A 355 1.80 13.38 -15.19
C ARG A 355 2.00 12.60 -16.50
N PRO A 356 2.81 13.12 -17.43
CA PRO A 356 3.22 12.37 -18.61
C PRO A 356 4.18 11.21 -18.30
N GLY A 357 4.51 10.45 -19.34
CA GLY A 357 5.44 9.32 -19.27
C GLY A 357 4.75 8.00 -18.89
N ASN A 358 5.44 7.20 -18.07
CA ASN A 358 5.03 5.85 -17.69
C ASN A 358 3.76 5.81 -16.80
N PHE A 359 3.24 4.60 -16.55
CA PHE A 359 2.04 4.33 -15.75
C PHE A 359 2.36 3.66 -14.41
N ILE A 360 3.58 3.87 -13.91
CA ILE A 360 4.04 3.36 -12.62
C ILE A 360 4.09 4.57 -11.69
N TYR A 361 3.16 4.62 -10.73
CA TYR A 361 2.97 5.78 -9.88
C TYR A 361 3.57 5.58 -8.49
N THR A 362 4.13 6.64 -7.93
CA THR A 362 4.56 6.67 -6.53
C THR A 362 3.34 6.73 -5.59
N PRO A 363 3.50 6.41 -4.29
CA PRO A 363 2.41 6.56 -3.33
C PRO A 363 1.82 7.98 -3.30
N ASP A 364 2.66 9.02 -3.40
CA ASP A 364 2.21 10.41 -3.37
C ASP A 364 1.41 10.77 -4.65
N GLU A 365 1.84 10.27 -5.81
CA GLU A 365 1.10 10.43 -7.07
C GLU A 365 -0.29 9.78 -7.00
N ILE A 366 -0.39 8.63 -6.35
CA ILE A 366 -1.68 7.96 -6.13
C ILE A 366 -2.59 8.78 -5.20
N GLU A 367 -2.06 9.42 -4.16
CA GLU A 367 -2.87 10.31 -3.31
C GLU A 367 -3.39 11.53 -4.09
N ILE A 368 -2.58 12.10 -4.99
CA ILE A 368 -3.02 13.17 -5.90
C ILE A 368 -4.19 12.68 -6.78
N MET A 369 -4.03 11.53 -7.44
CA MET A 369 -5.08 10.97 -8.31
C MET A 369 -6.37 10.65 -7.54
N LYS A 370 -6.28 10.23 -6.27
CA LYS A 370 -7.45 10.01 -5.40
C LYS A 370 -8.17 11.32 -5.10
N GLU A 371 -7.44 12.41 -4.84
CA GLU A 371 -8.06 13.71 -4.58
C GLU A 371 -8.70 14.30 -5.86
N ASP A 372 -8.02 14.18 -6.99
CA ASP A 372 -8.57 14.56 -8.30
C ASP A 372 -9.88 13.83 -8.59
N ALA A 373 -9.93 12.51 -8.34
CA ALA A 373 -11.15 11.72 -8.50
C ALA A 373 -12.31 12.25 -7.62
N LYS A 374 -12.04 12.63 -6.36
CA LYS A 374 -13.07 13.21 -5.48
C LYS A 374 -13.56 14.55 -6.01
N ILE A 375 -12.65 15.42 -6.42
CA ILE A 375 -12.96 16.77 -6.91
C ILE A 375 -13.79 16.66 -8.18
N LEU A 376 -13.34 15.90 -9.17
CA LEU A 376 -14.03 15.75 -10.45
C LEU A 376 -15.40 15.08 -10.30
N ARG A 377 -15.52 14.06 -9.43
CA ARG A 377 -16.81 13.43 -9.13
C ARG A 377 -17.80 14.41 -8.52
N ARG A 378 -17.35 15.24 -7.56
CA ARG A 378 -18.18 16.28 -6.94
C ARG A 378 -18.64 17.35 -7.95
N ASN A 379 -17.86 17.57 -9.01
CA ASN A 379 -18.15 18.55 -10.05
C ASN A 379 -18.85 17.95 -11.28
N GLY A 380 -19.37 16.72 -11.18
CA GLY A 380 -20.26 16.14 -12.19
C GLY A 380 -19.59 15.29 -13.26
N ALA A 381 -18.42 14.68 -12.99
CA ALA A 381 -17.91 13.63 -13.88
C ALA A 381 -18.90 12.44 -13.95
N ASP A 382 -19.13 11.89 -15.15
CA ASP A 382 -20.03 10.75 -15.37
C ASP A 382 -19.30 9.40 -15.39
N GLY A 383 -17.97 9.44 -15.39
CA GLY A 383 -17.09 8.28 -15.43
C GLY A 383 -15.62 8.68 -15.30
N PHE A 384 -14.74 7.70 -15.13
CA PHE A 384 -13.30 7.94 -15.02
C PHE A 384 -12.50 7.02 -15.92
N VAL A 385 -11.36 7.51 -16.39
CA VAL A 385 -10.44 6.77 -17.26
C VAL A 385 -9.06 6.77 -16.62
N PHE A 386 -8.47 5.61 -16.37
CA PHE A 386 -7.09 5.50 -15.85
C PHE A 386 -6.51 4.11 -16.04
N GLY A 387 -5.24 3.92 -15.75
CA GLY A 387 -4.62 2.59 -15.70
C GLY A 387 -3.27 2.65 -15.03
N ILE A 388 -3.00 1.68 -14.16
CA ILE A 388 -1.79 1.64 -13.34
C ILE A 388 -1.09 0.31 -13.56
N LEU A 389 0.20 0.37 -13.84
CA LEU A 389 1.04 -0.80 -14.07
C LEU A 389 2.09 -0.95 -12.98
N MET A 390 2.57 -2.17 -12.83
CA MET A 390 3.81 -2.47 -12.10
C MET A 390 5.01 -2.37 -13.05
N GLU A 391 6.23 -2.29 -12.49
CA GLU A 391 7.48 -2.23 -13.27
C GLU A 391 7.66 -3.40 -14.25
N ASN A 392 7.07 -4.56 -13.92
CA ASN A 392 7.12 -5.75 -14.76
C ASN A 392 6.09 -5.73 -15.92
N GLY A 393 5.29 -4.67 -16.05
CA GLY A 393 4.26 -4.51 -17.07
C GLY A 393 2.97 -5.28 -16.81
N ASP A 394 2.75 -5.82 -15.62
CA ASP A 394 1.46 -6.39 -15.22
C ASP A 394 0.60 -5.29 -14.56
N VAL A 395 -0.74 -5.44 -14.52
CA VAL A 395 -1.65 -4.43 -13.93
C VAL A 395 -1.49 -4.37 -12.42
N ASN A 396 -1.34 -3.17 -11.87
CA ASN A 396 -1.22 -2.98 -10.42
C ASN A 396 -2.59 -3.04 -9.74
N MET A 397 -3.05 -4.27 -9.45
CA MET A 397 -4.36 -4.49 -8.83
C MET A 397 -4.56 -3.74 -7.51
N LYS A 398 -3.51 -3.63 -6.69
CA LYS A 398 -3.61 -2.97 -5.38
C LYS A 398 -3.91 -1.49 -5.56
N LEU A 399 -3.10 -0.78 -6.33
CA LEU A 399 -3.27 0.65 -6.55
C LEU A 399 -4.55 0.96 -7.34
N CYS A 400 -4.91 0.12 -8.33
CA CYS A 400 -6.19 0.25 -9.02
C CYS A 400 -7.36 0.19 -8.04
N ARG A 401 -7.41 -0.83 -7.16
CA ARG A 401 -8.48 -0.94 -6.15
C ARG A 401 -8.55 0.27 -5.22
N GLU A 402 -7.41 0.89 -4.91
CA GLU A 402 -7.39 2.09 -4.07
C GLU A 402 -8.08 3.28 -4.74
N ILE A 403 -7.83 3.53 -6.04
CA ILE A 403 -8.49 4.62 -6.79
C ILE A 403 -9.96 4.31 -7.07
N ILE A 404 -10.30 3.06 -7.42
CA ILE A 404 -11.68 2.64 -7.73
C ILE A 404 -12.67 3.02 -6.61
N LYS A 405 -12.25 2.95 -5.34
CA LYS A 405 -13.07 3.36 -4.18
C LYS A 405 -13.54 4.81 -4.24
N TYR A 406 -12.73 5.70 -4.81
CA TYR A 406 -13.04 7.12 -4.94
C TYR A 406 -13.85 7.43 -6.20
N CYS A 407 -13.79 6.56 -7.20
CA CYS A 407 -14.58 6.68 -8.43
C CYS A 407 -15.98 6.07 -8.30
N HIS A 408 -16.17 5.04 -7.47
CA HIS A 408 -17.46 4.37 -7.29
C HIS A 408 -18.59 5.36 -6.92
N PRO A 409 -19.81 5.20 -7.46
CA PRO A 409 -20.31 4.12 -8.34
C PRO A 409 -20.12 4.38 -9.85
N LEU A 410 -19.29 5.35 -10.24
CA LEU A 410 -19.18 5.74 -11.64
C LEU A 410 -18.42 4.69 -12.49
N PRO A 411 -18.83 4.53 -13.77
CA PRO A 411 -18.17 3.63 -14.71
C PRO A 411 -16.72 4.03 -14.98
N LEU A 412 -15.90 3.01 -15.28
CA LEU A 412 -14.47 3.09 -15.43
C LEU A 412 -14.02 2.54 -16.78
N THR A 413 -13.06 3.24 -17.39
CA THR A 413 -12.31 2.78 -18.57
C THR A 413 -10.84 2.58 -18.20
N PHE A 414 -10.28 1.41 -18.52
CA PHE A 414 -8.85 1.20 -18.41
C PHE A 414 -8.17 1.74 -19.67
N HIS A 415 -7.39 2.81 -19.53
CA HIS A 415 -6.84 3.52 -20.69
C HIS A 415 -5.68 2.77 -21.38
N ARG A 416 -5.00 3.43 -22.32
CA ARG A 416 -3.91 2.87 -23.13
C ARG A 416 -2.66 2.39 -22.38
N ALA A 417 -2.57 2.50 -21.06
CA ALA A 417 -1.62 1.68 -20.29
C ALA A 417 -1.74 0.18 -20.64
N PHE A 418 -2.94 -0.28 -21.03
CA PHE A 418 -3.13 -1.65 -21.49
C PHE A 418 -2.21 -2.02 -22.68
N ASP A 419 -1.92 -1.06 -23.56
CA ASP A 419 -1.02 -1.28 -24.70
C ASP A 419 0.44 -1.53 -24.25
N PHE A 420 0.78 -1.22 -23.00
CA PHE A 420 2.09 -1.48 -22.40
C PHE A 420 2.11 -2.76 -21.53
N CYS A 421 0.96 -3.41 -21.33
CA CYS A 421 0.88 -4.64 -20.56
C CYS A 421 1.70 -5.78 -21.19
N ARG A 422 2.47 -6.52 -20.39
CA ARG A 422 3.33 -7.60 -20.90
C ARG A 422 2.51 -8.74 -21.53
N ARG A 423 1.39 -9.10 -20.91
CA ARG A 423 0.53 -10.25 -21.33
C ARG A 423 -0.93 -9.81 -21.45
N PRO A 424 -1.34 -9.16 -22.54
CA PRO A 424 -2.66 -8.54 -22.67
C PRO A 424 -3.83 -9.52 -22.48
N THR A 425 -3.69 -10.78 -22.92
CA THR A 425 -4.73 -11.82 -22.75
C THR A 425 -4.91 -12.28 -21.30
N ILE A 426 -3.93 -12.03 -20.42
CA ILE A 426 -4.05 -12.31 -18.98
C ILE A 426 -4.53 -11.05 -18.26
N GLU A 427 -3.91 -9.90 -18.56
CA GLU A 427 -4.22 -8.64 -17.90
C GLU A 427 -5.65 -8.16 -18.18
N VAL A 428 -6.26 -8.56 -19.30
CA VAL A 428 -7.67 -8.27 -19.58
C VAL A 428 -8.61 -8.89 -18.53
N GLU A 429 -8.32 -10.10 -18.07
CA GLU A 429 -9.11 -10.78 -17.02
C GLU A 429 -8.93 -10.10 -15.68
N VAL A 430 -7.70 -9.65 -15.38
CA VAL A 430 -7.40 -8.85 -14.19
C VAL A 430 -8.21 -7.54 -14.17
N ILE A 431 -8.33 -6.88 -15.32
CA ILE A 431 -9.10 -5.64 -15.46
C ILE A 431 -10.61 -5.89 -15.32
N ILE A 432 -11.12 -7.01 -15.84
CA ILE A 432 -12.51 -7.46 -15.62
C ILE A 432 -12.78 -7.67 -14.13
N ASP A 433 -11.89 -8.39 -13.43
CA ASP A 433 -12.04 -8.68 -12.00
C ASP A 433 -11.98 -7.42 -11.12
N LEU A 434 -11.28 -6.37 -11.59
CA LEU A 434 -11.27 -5.06 -10.95
C LEU A 434 -12.58 -4.28 -11.15
N GLY A 435 -13.44 -4.70 -12.09
CA GLY A 435 -14.75 -4.10 -12.34
C GLY A 435 -14.75 -2.93 -13.33
N PHE A 436 -13.73 -2.83 -14.20
CA PHE A 436 -13.77 -1.86 -15.31
C PHE A 436 -14.80 -2.29 -16.36
N GLN A 437 -15.51 -1.32 -16.95
CA GLN A 437 -16.51 -1.58 -17.99
C GLN A 437 -15.90 -1.54 -19.38
N ARG A 438 -14.75 -0.88 -19.54
CA ARG A 438 -14.10 -0.66 -20.85
C ARG A 438 -12.58 -0.76 -20.77
N ILE A 439 -11.96 -1.17 -21.87
CA ILE A 439 -10.52 -1.06 -22.11
C ILE A 439 -10.30 -0.29 -23.42
N LEU A 440 -9.53 0.79 -23.34
CA LEU A 440 -9.06 1.55 -24.50
C LEU A 440 -7.71 0.99 -24.96
N THR A 441 -7.63 0.54 -26.22
CA THR A 441 -6.41 -0.12 -26.73
C THR A 441 -6.21 0.11 -28.23
N SER A 442 -4.94 0.23 -28.63
CA SER A 442 -4.50 0.15 -30.03
C SER A 442 -4.00 -1.25 -30.41
N GLY A 443 -4.29 -2.27 -29.59
CA GLY A 443 -3.78 -3.62 -29.78
C GLY A 443 -2.27 -3.74 -29.63
N LYS A 444 -1.65 -2.96 -28.71
CA LYS A 444 -0.19 -2.85 -28.53
C LYS A 444 0.56 -2.41 -29.80
N GLN A 445 -0.10 -1.70 -30.70
CA GLN A 445 0.49 -1.19 -31.94
C GLN A 445 0.43 0.34 -32.00
N ARG A 446 1.09 0.95 -32.98
CA ARG A 446 1.08 2.41 -33.16
C ARG A 446 -0.33 2.95 -33.43
N THR A 447 -1.14 2.20 -34.18
CA THR A 447 -2.53 2.53 -34.49
C THR A 447 -3.44 1.32 -34.25
N ALA A 448 -4.71 1.56 -33.96
CA ALA A 448 -5.71 0.50 -33.80
C ALA A 448 -5.85 -0.37 -35.07
N GLN A 449 -5.72 0.24 -36.26
CA GLN A 449 -5.73 -0.47 -37.54
C GLN A 449 -4.62 -1.53 -37.63
N MET A 450 -3.42 -1.25 -37.13
CA MET A 450 -2.34 -2.25 -37.09
C MET A 450 -2.59 -3.33 -36.03
N GLY A 451 -3.26 -2.97 -34.94
CA GLY A 451 -3.56 -3.83 -33.79
C GLY A 451 -4.80 -4.72 -33.94
N VAL A 452 -5.56 -4.64 -35.04
CA VAL A 452 -6.85 -5.32 -35.21
C VAL A 452 -6.82 -6.81 -34.86
N LYS A 453 -5.73 -7.53 -35.18
CA LYS A 453 -5.62 -8.96 -34.86
C LYS A 453 -5.65 -9.23 -33.36
N LEU A 454 -4.95 -8.42 -32.57
CA LEU A 454 -4.95 -8.56 -31.11
C LEU A 454 -6.29 -8.09 -30.52
N ILE A 455 -6.83 -6.99 -31.02
CA ILE A 455 -8.12 -6.45 -30.58
C ILE A 455 -9.23 -7.49 -30.78
N LYS A 456 -9.33 -8.08 -31.98
CA LYS A 456 -10.28 -9.16 -32.30
C LYS A 456 -10.12 -10.33 -31.34
N LYS A 457 -8.89 -10.80 -31.12
CA LYS A 457 -8.60 -11.90 -30.19
C LYS A 457 -9.06 -11.60 -28.77
N LEU A 458 -8.84 -10.37 -28.28
CA LEU A 458 -9.28 -9.96 -26.95
C LEU A 458 -10.82 -9.93 -26.87
N MET A 459 -11.49 -9.41 -27.89
CA MET A 459 -12.95 -9.39 -27.96
C MET A 459 -13.57 -10.79 -27.95
N GLU A 460 -13.01 -11.71 -28.73
CA GLU A 460 -13.42 -13.12 -28.75
C GLU A 460 -13.22 -13.77 -27.37
N GLN A 461 -12.13 -13.45 -26.67
CA GLN A 461 -11.84 -13.98 -25.33
C GLN A 461 -12.82 -13.44 -24.28
N VAL A 462 -13.11 -12.14 -24.27
CA VAL A 462 -13.89 -11.52 -23.19
C VAL A 462 -15.40 -11.59 -23.40
N GLY A 463 -15.85 -11.68 -24.65
CA GLY A 463 -17.27 -11.66 -24.99
C GLY A 463 -17.94 -10.37 -24.50
N SER A 464 -19.07 -10.49 -23.80
CA SER A 464 -19.82 -9.34 -23.27
C SER A 464 -19.40 -8.90 -21.87
N ARG A 465 -18.33 -9.47 -21.29
CA ARG A 465 -17.89 -9.19 -19.91
C ARG A 465 -17.28 -7.80 -19.74
N ILE A 466 -16.65 -7.27 -20.80
CA ILE A 466 -16.06 -5.93 -20.85
C ILE A 466 -16.06 -5.44 -22.29
N ILE A 467 -16.14 -4.13 -22.49
CA ILE A 467 -16.07 -3.51 -23.82
C ILE A 467 -14.60 -3.28 -24.17
N ILE A 468 -14.14 -3.86 -25.27
CA ILE A 468 -12.84 -3.51 -25.86
C ILE A 468 -13.10 -2.38 -26.86
N MET A 469 -12.58 -1.20 -26.57
CA MET A 469 -12.75 0.02 -27.36
C MET A 469 -11.48 0.30 -28.14
N PRO A 470 -11.45 0.07 -29.47
CA PRO A 470 -10.31 0.43 -30.31
C PRO A 470 -10.06 1.93 -30.23
N GLY A 471 -8.79 2.30 -30.08
CA GLY A 471 -8.36 3.69 -30.11
C GLY A 471 -6.91 3.85 -30.52
N GLY A 472 -6.54 5.04 -30.98
CA GLY A 472 -5.21 5.36 -31.50
C GLY A 472 -5.19 5.41 -33.04
N GLY A 473 -5.20 6.63 -33.56
CA GLY A 473 -5.11 6.91 -34.99
C GLY A 473 -6.36 6.53 -35.79
N ILE A 474 -7.54 6.46 -35.16
CA ILE A 474 -8.81 6.22 -35.87
C ILE A 474 -9.20 7.48 -36.65
N ASN A 475 -9.54 7.29 -37.92
CA ASN A 475 -9.99 8.33 -38.85
C ASN A 475 -10.95 7.73 -39.90
N LYS A 476 -11.44 8.57 -40.80
CA LYS A 476 -12.43 8.17 -41.82
C LYS A 476 -11.93 7.07 -42.76
N ASP A 477 -10.62 7.02 -43.00
CA ASP A 477 -10.04 6.09 -43.97
C ASP A 477 -9.89 4.68 -43.38
N ASN A 478 -9.86 4.54 -42.05
CA ASN A 478 -9.62 3.26 -41.38
C ASN A 478 -10.72 2.76 -40.46
N VAL A 479 -11.73 3.59 -40.13
CA VAL A 479 -12.80 3.21 -39.19
C VAL A 479 -13.57 1.98 -39.65
N ASN A 480 -14.00 1.93 -40.92
CA ASN A 480 -14.73 0.78 -41.47
C ASN A 480 -13.91 -0.51 -41.40
N PHE A 481 -12.64 -0.44 -41.79
CA PHE A 481 -11.73 -1.59 -41.70
C PHE A 481 -11.60 -2.10 -40.26
N ILE A 482 -11.47 -1.20 -39.28
CA ILE A 482 -11.38 -1.59 -37.87
C ILE A 482 -12.67 -2.28 -37.43
N LEU A 483 -13.84 -1.71 -37.73
CA LEU A 483 -15.15 -2.24 -37.32
C LEU A 483 -15.43 -3.60 -37.95
N GLU A 484 -15.24 -3.75 -39.27
CA GLU A 484 -15.44 -5.00 -40.00
C GLU A 484 -14.55 -6.13 -39.47
N ASN A 485 -13.32 -5.81 -39.06
CA ASN A 485 -12.35 -6.82 -38.63
C ASN A 485 -12.39 -7.11 -37.12
N THR A 486 -12.97 -6.23 -36.30
CA THR A 486 -13.02 -6.41 -34.83
C THR A 486 -14.43 -6.67 -34.31
N GLY A 487 -15.47 -6.14 -34.96
CA GLY A 487 -16.85 -6.14 -34.45
C GLY A 487 -17.05 -5.19 -33.28
N ALA A 488 -16.19 -4.18 -33.11
CA ALA A 488 -16.25 -3.25 -31.99
C ALA A 488 -17.56 -2.46 -31.96
N THR A 489 -18.13 -2.33 -30.76
CA THR A 489 -19.40 -1.60 -30.52
C THR A 489 -19.19 -0.20 -29.98
N GLU A 490 -17.96 0.12 -29.56
CA GLU A 490 -17.54 1.47 -29.17
C GLU A 490 -16.15 1.74 -29.76
N ILE A 491 -15.90 2.97 -30.24
CA ILE A 491 -14.59 3.41 -30.74
C ILE A 491 -14.18 4.76 -30.15
N HIS A 492 -12.87 5.03 -30.15
CA HIS A 492 -12.28 6.22 -29.56
C HIS A 492 -11.34 6.97 -30.51
N GLY A 493 -11.48 8.29 -30.62
CA GLY A 493 -10.58 9.13 -31.42
C GLY A 493 -10.57 10.61 -31.00
N SER A 494 -9.58 11.38 -31.46
CA SER A 494 -9.49 12.83 -31.19
C SER A 494 -10.14 13.70 -32.26
N PHE A 495 -10.13 13.25 -33.52
CA PHE A 495 -10.64 13.95 -34.71
C PHE A 495 -10.19 15.42 -34.79
N SER A 496 -8.96 15.66 -34.36
CA SER A 496 -8.37 16.99 -34.20
C SER A 496 -7.64 17.44 -35.46
N SER A 497 -7.80 18.72 -35.83
CA SER A 497 -7.01 19.40 -36.86
C SER A 497 -6.24 20.60 -36.26
N PRO A 498 -5.13 21.03 -36.86
CA PRO A 498 -4.46 22.26 -36.48
C PRO A 498 -5.41 23.46 -36.61
N LYS A 499 -5.49 24.29 -35.58
CA LYS A 499 -6.20 25.57 -35.62
C LYS A 499 -5.39 26.56 -36.44
N GLU A 500 -6.04 27.29 -37.35
CA GLU A 500 -5.38 28.35 -38.11
C GLU A 500 -4.88 29.44 -37.15
N PRO A 501 -3.67 29.99 -37.36
CA PRO A 501 -3.13 31.01 -36.48
C PRO A 501 -3.96 32.30 -36.55
N GLU A 502 -4.47 32.75 -35.40
CA GLU A 502 -5.12 34.06 -35.26
C GLU A 502 -4.06 35.17 -35.32
N THR A 503 -3.88 35.76 -36.51
CA THR A 503 -3.05 36.95 -36.82
C THR A 503 -1.53 36.87 -36.60
N GLN A 504 -0.78 37.69 -37.34
CA GLN A 504 0.68 37.75 -37.41
C GLN A 504 1.31 37.76 -36.01
N ARG A 505 2.08 36.71 -35.68
CA ARG A 505 2.94 36.70 -34.51
C ARG A 505 3.86 37.93 -34.59
N PRO A 506 3.98 38.76 -33.54
CA PRO A 506 4.97 39.83 -33.53
C PRO A 506 6.36 39.23 -33.78
N GLU A 507 7.23 39.95 -34.49
CA GLU A 507 8.65 39.55 -34.61
C GLU A 507 9.27 39.53 -33.20
N GLU A 508 9.95 38.44 -32.87
CA GLU A 508 10.36 38.14 -31.49
C GLU A 508 11.87 38.08 -31.30
N ASP A 509 12.32 38.83 -30.29
CA ASP A 509 13.71 38.98 -29.83
C ASP A 509 13.99 38.15 -28.54
N SER A 510 13.18 37.11 -28.26
CA SER A 510 13.21 36.35 -27.01
C SER A 510 13.78 34.94 -27.19
N GLU A 511 14.91 34.65 -26.53
CA GLU A 511 15.54 33.32 -26.48
C GLU A 511 14.90 32.37 -25.44
N ALA A 512 13.83 32.78 -24.76
CA ALA A 512 13.22 31.97 -23.70
C ALA A 512 12.53 30.71 -24.27
N VAL A 513 12.94 29.53 -23.78
CA VAL A 513 12.34 28.24 -24.17
C VAL A 513 11.29 27.81 -23.14
N ILE A 514 10.02 27.78 -23.55
CA ILE A 514 8.90 27.27 -22.75
C ILE A 514 8.10 26.27 -23.59
N GLY A 515 8.16 24.99 -23.22
CA GLY A 515 7.48 23.91 -23.95
C GLY A 515 7.84 23.86 -25.44
N ASN A 516 6.96 23.27 -26.25
CA ASN A 516 7.06 23.36 -27.71
C ASN A 516 6.21 24.54 -28.19
N ARG A 517 6.77 25.75 -28.09
CA ARG A 517 6.08 27.01 -28.41
C ARG A 517 5.53 27.06 -29.83
N ASP A 518 6.17 26.38 -30.76
CA ASP A 518 5.79 26.32 -32.17
C ASP A 518 4.83 25.16 -32.50
N ALA A 519 4.47 24.35 -31.51
CA ALA A 519 3.46 23.32 -31.72
C ALA A 519 2.13 23.95 -32.14
N PRO A 520 1.48 23.44 -33.20
CA PRO A 520 0.15 23.90 -33.57
C PRO A 520 -0.84 23.58 -32.46
N ILE A 521 -1.76 24.51 -32.19
CA ILE A 521 -2.90 24.24 -31.32
C ILE A 521 -3.82 23.28 -32.07
N MET A 522 -4.07 22.10 -31.50
CA MET A 522 -4.95 21.10 -32.08
C MET A 522 -6.35 21.25 -31.50
N VAL A 523 -7.38 21.30 -32.35
CA VAL A 523 -8.78 21.41 -31.93
C VAL A 523 -9.61 20.34 -32.64
N THR A 524 -10.55 19.72 -31.92
CA THR A 524 -11.49 18.77 -32.51
C THR A 524 -12.31 19.44 -33.61
N ASN A 525 -12.38 18.79 -34.78
CA ASN A 525 -13.12 19.29 -35.93
C ASN A 525 -14.54 18.70 -35.92
N GLU A 526 -15.55 19.56 -35.77
CA GLU A 526 -16.98 19.18 -35.75
C GLU A 526 -17.38 18.36 -37.00
N ASN A 527 -16.93 18.75 -38.19
CA ASN A 527 -17.25 18.06 -39.44
C ASN A 527 -16.61 16.67 -39.49
N ALA A 528 -15.38 16.52 -38.99
CA ALA A 528 -14.72 15.22 -38.91
C ALA A 528 -15.46 14.28 -37.94
N VAL A 529 -15.91 14.79 -36.79
CA VAL A 529 -16.75 14.00 -35.86
C VAL A 529 -18.07 13.62 -36.54
N THR A 530 -18.73 14.56 -37.23
CA THR A 530 -19.99 14.33 -37.95
C THR A 530 -19.84 13.27 -39.04
N GLU A 531 -18.76 13.34 -39.83
CA GLU A 531 -18.44 12.37 -40.88
C GLU A 531 -18.30 10.96 -40.28
N ILE A 532 -17.54 10.82 -39.19
CA ILE A 532 -17.38 9.54 -38.49
C ILE A 532 -18.72 9.05 -37.94
N VAL A 533 -19.47 9.88 -37.23
CA VAL A 533 -20.79 9.51 -36.68
C VAL A 533 -21.74 9.03 -37.77
N ASN A 534 -21.66 9.61 -38.98
CA ASN A 534 -22.46 9.15 -40.12
C ASN A 534 -21.99 7.78 -40.63
N MET A 535 -20.69 7.55 -40.78
CA MET A 535 -20.14 6.24 -41.17
C MET A 535 -20.50 5.14 -40.15
N LEU A 536 -20.58 5.49 -38.86
CA LEU A 536 -20.99 4.55 -37.81
C LEU A 536 -22.48 4.19 -37.84
N LYS A 537 -23.34 4.89 -38.58
CA LYS A 537 -24.76 4.53 -38.69
C LYS A 537 -24.98 3.26 -39.52
N ASP A 538 -24.00 2.91 -40.35
CA ASP A 538 -24.03 1.73 -41.22
C ASP A 538 -23.67 0.43 -40.45
N PHE A 539 -23.27 0.55 -39.17
CA PHE A 539 -22.90 -0.53 -38.26
C PHE A 539 -23.76 -0.51 -36.98
#